data_AF-A0A5K1AL20-F1
#
_entry.id   AF-A0A5K1AL20-F1
#
_cell.length_a   1.000
_cell.length_b   1.000
_cell.length_c   1.000
_cell.angle_alpha   90.00
_cell.angle_beta   90.00
_cell.angle_gamma   90.00
#
_symmetry.space_group_name_H-M   'P 1'
#
loop_
_entity.id
_entity.type
_entity.pdbx_description
1 polymer ?
#
loop_
_entity_poly.entity_id
_entity_poly.type
_entity_poly.pdbx_seq_one_letter_code
_entity_poly.pdbx_strand_id
1 'polypeptide(L)'
;ERSQLANKIKALSRLKAKLLVVAEEQRASEINQIRGDAVKAEWGQQIRNYVFHPYKLVKDVRTSHETSDIVSVMDGELDPFIRAYLKFKYNKSSAASITK
;
A
#
# COMPACT_ATOMS: atom_id res chain seq x y z
N GLU A 1 -53.12 -4.45 -0.12
CA GLU A 1 -52.39 -3.19 0.13
C GLU A 1 -51.66 -2.72 -1.13
N ARG A 2 -52.21 -1.73 -1.84
CA ARG A 2 -51.62 -1.14 -3.05
C ARG A 2 -51.65 0.39 -2.92
N SER A 3 -50.74 0.96 -2.12
CA SER A 3 -50.59 2.40 -1.98
C SER A 3 -49.36 2.89 -2.75
N GLN A 4 -49.52 3.87 -3.63
CA GLN A 4 -48.44 4.51 -4.39
C GLN A 4 -47.35 5.07 -3.46
N LEU A 5 -47.76 5.61 -2.31
CA LEU A 5 -46.86 6.12 -1.28
C LEU A 5 -45.98 5.00 -0.70
N ALA A 6 -46.58 3.85 -0.38
CA ALA A 6 -45.86 2.69 0.14
C ALA A 6 -44.85 2.14 -0.90
N ASN A 7 -45.23 2.12 -2.18
CA ASN A 7 -44.33 1.74 -3.28
C ASN A 7 -43.16 2.72 -3.41
N LYS A 8 -43.41 4.04 -3.31
CA LYS A 8 -42.37 5.07 -3.37
C LYS A 8 -41.38 4.95 -2.21
N ILE A 9 -41.88 4.73 -0.99
CA ILE A 9 -41.03 4.55 0.21
C ILE A 9 -40.16 3.30 0.05
N LYS A 10 -40.74 2.18 -0.40
CA LYS A 10 -40.01 0.93 -0.62
C LYS A 10 -38.95 1.05 -1.73
N ALA A 11 -39.27 1.79 -2.80
CA ALA A 11 -38.32 2.07 -3.88
C ALA A 11 -37.14 2.93 -3.40
N LEU A 12 -37.41 3.99 -2.62
CA LEU A 12 -36.37 4.85 -2.06
C LEU A 12 -35.49 4.11 -1.05
N SER A 13 -36.06 3.25 -0.21
CA SER A 13 -35.29 2.40 0.70
C SER A 13 -34.33 1.47 -0.05
N ARG A 14 -34.82 0.81 -1.11
CA ARG A 14 -33.97 -0.04 -1.98
C ARG A 14 -32.90 0.77 -2.71
N LEU A 15 -33.23 1.96 -3.20
CA LEU A 15 -32.28 2.83 -3.88
C LEU A 15 -31.14 3.25 -2.94
N LYS A 16 -31.48 3.69 -1.71
CA LYS A 16 -30.50 4.04 -0.68
C LYS A 16 -29.58 2.87 -0.34
N ALA A 17 -30.14 1.67 -0.18
CA ALA A 17 -29.34 0.46 0.09
C ALA A 17 -28.35 0.17 -1.05
N LYS A 18 -28.79 0.27 -2.31
CA LYS A 18 -27.89 0.09 -3.47
C LYS A 18 -26.81 1.16 -3.56
N LEU A 19 -27.16 2.43 -3.33
CA LEU A 19 -26.18 3.52 -3.35
C LEU A 19 -25.12 3.37 -2.26
N LEU A 20 -25.49 2.87 -1.09
CA LEU A 20 -24.55 2.58 -0.01
C LEU A 20 -23.55 1.50 -0.42
N VAL A 21 -24.03 0.40 -1.00
CA VAL A 21 -23.16 -0.67 -1.52
C VAL A 21 -22.18 -0.13 -2.57
N VAL A 22 -22.66 0.67 -3.52
CA VAL A 22 -21.79 1.28 -4.55
C VAL A 22 -20.73 2.20 -3.92
N ALA A 23 -21.10 2.99 -2.91
CA ALA A 23 -20.16 3.86 -2.22
C ALA A 23 -19.09 3.07 -1.43
N GLU A 24 -19.47 1.95 -0.82
CA GLU A 24 -18.54 1.04 -0.15
C GLU A 24 -17.58 0.38 -1.14
N GLU A 25 -18.09 -0.09 -2.29
CA GLU A 25 -17.27 -0.66 -3.37
C GLU A 25 -16.29 0.36 -3.95
N GLN A 26 -16.74 1.60 -4.17
CA GLN A 26 -15.87 2.69 -4.63
C GLN A 26 -14.75 2.96 -3.63
N ARG A 27 -15.08 3.10 -2.34
CA ARG A 27 -14.09 3.29 -1.28
C ARG A 27 -13.11 2.12 -1.20
N ALA A 28 -13.59 0.88 -1.32
CA ALA A 28 -12.74 -0.30 -1.34
C ALA A 28 -11.79 -0.29 -2.55
N SER A 29 -12.29 0.11 -3.72
CA SER A 29 -11.49 0.26 -4.94
C SER A 29 -10.41 1.33 -4.81
N GLU A 30 -10.74 2.51 -4.26
CA GLU A 30 -9.76 3.58 -3.99
C GLU A 30 -8.66 3.12 -3.02
N ILE A 31 -9.05 2.44 -1.94
CA ILE A 31 -8.11 1.87 -0.98
C ILE A 31 -7.22 0.82 -1.67
N ASN A 32 -7.79 -0.05 -2.49
CA ASN A 32 -7.04 -1.07 -3.23
C ASN A 32 -6.06 -0.44 -4.22
N GLN A 33 -6.43 0.63 -4.92
CA GLN A 33 -5.53 1.35 -5.81
C GLN A 33 -4.34 1.97 -5.05
N ILE A 34 -4.58 2.52 -3.87
CA ILE A 34 -3.51 3.08 -3.01
C ILE A 34 -2.60 1.98 -2.48
N ARG A 35 -3.19 0.86 -2.04
CA ARG A 35 -2.45 -0.30 -1.52
C ARG A 35 -1.61 -0.98 -2.62
N GLY A 36 -2.05 -0.86 -3.88
CA GLY A 36 -1.45 -1.54 -5.03
C GLY A 36 -1.77 -3.03 -5.04
N ASP A 37 -1.05 -3.79 -5.87
CA ASP A 37 -1.16 -5.25 -5.88
C ASP A 37 -0.82 -5.78 -4.49
N ALA A 38 -1.77 -6.49 -3.88
CA ALA A 38 -1.57 -7.10 -2.58
C ALA A 38 -0.37 -8.04 -2.64
N VAL A 39 0.77 -7.57 -2.13
CA VAL A 39 2.00 -8.36 -2.05
C VAL A 39 1.69 -9.53 -1.13
N LYS A 40 1.49 -10.72 -1.70
CA LYS A 40 1.37 -11.94 -0.92
C LYS A 40 2.64 -12.10 -0.12
N ALA A 41 2.51 -12.38 1.18
CA ALA A 41 3.62 -12.67 2.07
C ALA A 41 4.19 -14.07 1.77
N GLU A 42 4.68 -14.26 0.54
CA GLU A 42 5.34 -15.47 0.09
C GLU A 42 6.85 -15.35 0.35
N TRP A 43 7.48 -16.50 0.58
CA TRP A 43 8.92 -16.60 0.76
C TRP A 43 9.65 -16.12 -0.50
N GLY A 44 10.13 -14.87 -0.49
CA GLY A 44 10.77 -14.22 -1.65
C GLY A 44 10.41 -12.74 -1.81
N GLN A 45 9.28 -12.30 -1.24
CA GLN A 45 8.83 -10.90 -1.30
C GLN A 45 9.33 -10.06 -0.12
N GLN A 46 10.60 -10.23 0.25
CA GLN A 46 11.22 -9.50 1.38
C GLN A 46 11.82 -8.17 0.89
N ILE A 47 11.44 -7.07 1.54
CA ILE A 47 11.96 -5.74 1.18
C ILE A 47 13.26 -5.39 1.92
N ARG A 48 13.47 -5.96 3.10
CA ARG A 48 14.62 -5.63 3.96
C ARG A 48 14.95 -6.81 4.86
N ASN A 49 16.24 -7.13 4.92
CA ASN A 49 16.76 -8.19 5.76
C ASN A 49 17.39 -7.58 7.01
N TYR A 50 16.98 -8.04 8.18
CA TYR A 50 17.54 -7.69 9.48
C TYR A 50 18.24 -8.91 10.05
N VAL A 51 19.57 -8.91 10.04
CA VAL A 51 20.39 -10.00 10.56
C VAL A 51 21.03 -9.52 11.85
N PHE A 52 20.66 -10.11 12.98
CA PHE A 52 21.20 -9.75 14.30
C PHE A 52 22.46 -10.55 14.66
N HIS A 53 22.57 -11.78 14.16
CA HIS A 53 23.67 -12.70 14.41
C HIS A 53 23.87 -13.59 13.17
N PRO A 54 25.10 -13.96 12.76
CA PRO A 54 26.40 -13.74 13.44
C PRO A 54 27.01 -12.35 13.26
N TYR A 55 26.54 -11.57 12.29
CA TYR A 55 26.91 -10.19 12.05
C TYR A 55 25.68 -9.30 12.08
N LYS A 56 25.84 -8.09 12.61
CA LYS A 56 24.77 -7.10 12.67
C LYS A 56 24.67 -6.38 11.32
N LEU A 57 23.62 -6.66 10.56
CA LEU A 57 23.40 -6.06 9.25
C LEU A 57 21.91 -5.81 8.98
N VAL A 58 21.58 -4.59 8.57
CA VAL A 58 20.30 -4.25 7.97
C VAL A 58 20.54 -3.93 6.49
N LYS A 59 19.87 -4.64 5.59
CA LYS A 59 20.01 -4.44 4.13
C LYS A 59 18.66 -4.31 3.46
N ASP A 60 18.42 -3.19 2.77
CA ASP A 60 17.25 -3.01 1.91
C ASP A 60 17.55 -3.63 0.54
N VAL A 61 16.78 -4.64 0.14
CA VAL A 61 17.01 -5.41 -1.09
C VAL A 61 16.65 -4.60 -2.33
N ARG A 62 15.78 -3.59 -2.20
CA ARG A 62 15.30 -2.78 -3.33
C ARG A 62 16.29 -1.69 -3.71
N THR A 63 16.93 -1.07 -2.72
CA THR A 63 17.86 0.06 -2.91
C THR A 63 19.32 -0.34 -2.74
N SER A 64 19.58 -1.56 -2.29
CA SER A 64 20.92 -2.06 -1.92
C SER A 64 21.60 -1.25 -0.80
N HIS A 65 20.86 -0.39 -0.09
CA HIS A 65 21.39 0.35 1.04
C HIS A 65 21.52 -0.57 2.26
N GLU A 66 22.69 -0.55 2.90
CA GLU A 66 22.99 -1.39 4.04
C GLU A 66 23.63 -0.59 5.19
N THR A 67 23.31 -0.99 6.42
CA THR A 67 23.76 -0.36 7.66
C THR A 67 24.12 -1.43 8.68
N SER A 68 25.25 -1.26 9.37
CA SER A 68 25.70 -2.17 10.44
C SER A 68 25.11 -1.85 11.82
N ASP A 69 24.64 -0.61 12.00
CA ASP A 69 24.03 -0.15 13.24
C ASP A 69 22.54 -0.51 13.31
N ILE A 70 22.24 -1.68 13.87
CA ILE A 70 20.86 -2.17 14.02
C ILE A 70 20.10 -1.42 15.11
N VAL A 71 20.79 -1.01 16.17
CA VAL A 71 20.13 -0.47 17.37
C VAL A 71 19.44 0.83 17.00
N SER A 72 20.16 1.76 16.36
CA SER A 72 19.61 3.02 15.87
C SER A 72 18.44 2.81 14.88
N VAL A 73 18.52 1.77 14.02
CA VAL A 73 17.43 1.45 13.09
C VAL A 73 16.18 0.93 13.80
N MET A 74 16.35 0.14 14.86
CA MET A 74 15.23 -0.35 15.69
C MET A 74 14.64 0.75 16.57
N ASP A 75 15.47 1.71 16.98
CA ASP A 75 15.06 2.90 17.73
C ASP A 75 14.35 3.95 16.85
N GLY A 76 14.32 3.74 15.53
CA GLY A 76 13.50 4.51 14.60
C GLY A 76 14.26 5.33 13.57
N GLU A 77 15.60 5.23 13.49
CA GLU A 77 16.39 5.87 12.44
C GLU A 77 16.22 5.17 11.08
N LEU A 78 15.04 5.35 10.47
CA LEU A 78 14.65 4.81 9.18
C LEU A 78 14.82 5.82 8.04
N ASP A 79 15.13 7.07 8.36
CA ASP A 79 15.28 8.17 7.41
C ASP A 79 16.26 7.88 6.26
N PRO A 80 17.45 7.27 6.49
CA PRO A 80 18.36 6.93 5.40
C PRO A 80 17.73 5.97 4.39
N PHE A 81 16.98 4.97 4.87
CA PHE A 81 16.29 4.00 4.01
C PHE A 81 15.15 4.64 3.22
N ILE A 82 14.37 5.54 3.86
CA ILE A 82 13.26 6.24 3.21
C ILE A 82 13.81 7.14 2.09
N ARG A 83 14.85 7.92 2.37
CA ARG A 83 15.48 8.80 1.37
C ARG A 83 16.07 8.00 0.21
N ALA A 84 16.73 6.89 0.48
CA ALA A 84 17.24 5.99 -0.56
C ALA A 84 16.12 5.45 -1.45
N TYR A 85 14.98 5.04 -0.85
CA TYR A 85 13.84 4.53 -1.60
C TYR A 85 13.17 5.61 -2.46
N LEU A 86 13.00 6.84 -1.93
CA LEU A 86 12.43 7.95 -2.69
C LEU A 86 13.31 8.32 -3.90
N LYS A 87 14.64 8.36 -3.72
CA LYS A 87 15.59 8.55 -4.83
C LYS A 87 15.50 7.44 -5.88
N PHE A 88 15.43 6.18 -5.43
CA PHE A 88 15.27 5.04 -6.32
C PHE A 88 13.97 5.12 -7.14
N LYS A 89 12.85 5.45 -6.50
CA LYS A 89 11.54 5.62 -7.17
C LYS A 89 11.58 6.78 -8.17
N TYR A 90 12.21 7.89 -7.81
CA TYR A 90 12.38 9.03 -8.71
C TYR A 90 13.19 8.66 -9.95
N ASN A 91 14.34 7.99 -9.78
CA ASN A 91 15.16 7.51 -10.89
C ASN A 91 14.44 6.49 -11.78
N LYS A 92 13.63 5.61 -11.19
CA LYS A 92 12.84 4.64 -11.96
C LYS A 92 11.77 5.34 -12.81
N SER A 93 11.15 6.40 -12.27
CA SER A 93 10.17 7.20 -13.01
C SER A 93 10.80 8.03 -14.12
N SER A 94 11.99 8.61 -13.91
CA SER A 94 12.69 9.37 -14.95
C SER A 94 13.15 8.48 -16.09
N ALA A 95 13.64 7.27 -15.80
CA ALA A 95 14.00 6.28 -16.82
C ALA A 95 12.78 5.81 -17.66
N ALA A 96 11.60 5.65 -17.03
CA ALA A 96 10.37 5.26 -17.73
C ALA A 96 9.86 6.34 -18.70
N SER A 97 10.12 7.62 -18.42
CA SER A 97 9.74 8.73 -19.29
C SER A 97 10.66 8.91 -20.50
N ILE A 98 11.90 8.42 -20.44
CA ILE A 98 12.89 8.53 -21.54
C ILE A 98 12.64 7.47 -22.63
N THR A 99 11.89 6.41 -22.33
CA THR A 99 11.63 5.29 -23.26
C THR A 99 10.28 5.42 -24.01
N LYS A 100 9.61 6.58 -23.89
CA LYS A 100 8.37 6.89 -24.60
C LYS A 100 8.57 8.00 -25.61
#